data_AF-A0A7V1K3F6-F1
#
_entry.id   AF-A0A7V1K3F6-F1
#
_cell.length_a   1.000
_cell.length_b   1.000
_cell.length_c   1.000
_cell.angle_alpha   90.00
_cell.angle_beta   90.00
_cell.angle_gamma   90.00
#
_symmetry.space_group_name_H-M   'P 1'
#
loop_
_entity.id
_entity.type
_entity.pdbx_description
1 polymer ?
#
loop_
_entity_poly.entity_id
_entity_poly.type
_entity_poly.pdbx_seq_one_letter_code
_entity_poly.pdbx_strand_id
1 'polypeptide(L)'
;MSSSLDKLKALTSRLEEKLEQKEERSSPDAKEVSVSEKTPVSTPVKKVSDNKVSISSEQVREENKVRVKVLYEKLKIFEKSPDFSNIFIYKAMNLSGIGLKEDDFGEVREGKYIQIIAITYEPDKNGKKKAKNISLGYFGKAESLDVTLKNEIIEFVLRWRYEKAFQNVEHYKDLIARVDKPADTLF
;
A
#
# COMPACT_ATOMS: atom_id res chain seq x y z
N MET A 1 -40.40 -10.66 15.50
CA MET A 1 -39.47 -10.15 14.47
C MET A 1 -39.01 -8.76 14.90
N SER A 2 -37.84 -8.64 15.53
CA SER A 2 -37.31 -7.35 16.02
C SER A 2 -36.78 -6.54 14.83
N SER A 3 -37.22 -5.29 14.70
CA SER A 3 -36.92 -4.43 13.56
C SER A 3 -35.47 -3.92 13.64
N SER A 4 -34.87 -3.56 12.50
CA SER A 4 -33.52 -2.98 12.42
C SER A 4 -33.32 -1.78 13.37
N LEU A 5 -34.42 -1.06 13.66
CA LEU A 5 -34.46 0.11 14.54
C LEU A 5 -34.28 -0.28 16.03
N ASP A 6 -34.82 -1.43 16.44
CA ASP A 6 -34.69 -1.93 17.81
C ASP A 6 -33.26 -2.39 18.10
N LYS A 7 -32.58 -2.94 17.09
CA LYS A 7 -31.15 -3.31 17.20
C LYS A 7 -30.25 -2.09 17.31
N LEU A 8 -30.55 -1.00 16.59
CA LEU A 8 -29.82 0.26 16.70
C LEU A 8 -30.00 0.88 18.09
N LYS A 9 -31.22 0.93 18.62
CA LYS A 9 -31.49 1.42 19.98
C LYS A 9 -30.75 0.60 21.05
N ALA A 10 -30.70 -0.73 20.89
CA ALA A 10 -29.97 -1.59 21.82
C ALA A 10 -28.44 -1.37 21.78
N LEU A 11 -27.89 -1.01 20.62
CA LEU A 11 -26.47 -0.69 20.47
C LEU A 11 -26.13 0.69 21.05
N THR A 12 -27.02 1.68 20.89
CA THR A 12 -26.81 3.02 21.47
C THR A 12 -26.86 2.99 23.00
N SER A 13 -27.85 2.30 23.59
CA SER A 13 -27.93 2.20 25.06
C SER A 13 -26.72 1.48 25.68
N ARG A 14 -26.16 0.46 25.00
CA ARG A 14 -24.94 -0.23 25.45
C ARG A 14 -23.68 0.63 25.34
N LEU A 15 -23.66 1.62 24.45
CA LEU A 15 -22.53 2.55 24.33
C LEU A 15 -22.60 3.63 25.40
N GLU A 16 -23.79 4.15 25.71
CA GLU A 16 -24.00 5.11 26.81
C GLU A 16 -23.61 4.51 28.16
N GLU A 17 -24.06 3.29 28.47
CA GLU A 17 -23.73 2.60 29.73
C GLU A 17 -22.21 2.35 29.89
N LYS A 18 -21.49 2.13 28.79
CA LYS A 18 -20.02 1.98 28.80
C LYS A 18 -19.27 3.31 28.96
N LEU A 19 -19.88 4.43 28.55
CA LEU A 19 -19.30 5.76 28.73
C LEU A 19 -19.50 6.21 30.18
N GLU A 20 -20.68 6.00 30.76
CA GLU A 20 -20.97 6.31 32.17
C GLU A 20 -20.06 5.53 33.13
N GLN A 21 -19.85 4.23 32.91
CA GLN A 21 -18.91 3.41 33.71
C GLN A 21 -17.44 3.86 33.59
N LYS A 22 -17.10 4.59 32.52
CA LYS A 22 -15.74 5.09 32.30
C LYS A 22 -15.54 6.47 32.93
N GLU A 23 -16.58 7.29 33.01
CA GLU A 23 -16.55 8.60 33.67
C GLU A 23 -16.58 8.48 35.20
N GLU A 24 -17.26 7.47 35.76
CA GLU A 24 -17.27 7.22 37.22
C GLU A 24 -15.92 6.73 37.80
N ARG A 25 -14.94 6.37 36.96
CA ARG A 25 -13.61 5.92 37.40
C ARG A 25 -12.52 7.01 37.42
N SER A 26 -12.87 8.26 37.12
CA SER A 26 -11.92 9.37 37.12
C SER A 26 -12.18 10.42 38.20
N SER A 27 -11.53 10.21 39.35
CA SER A 27 -10.98 11.19 40.31
C SER A 27 -11.91 11.82 41.36
N PRO A 28 -11.39 12.44 42.46
CA PRO A 28 -9.98 12.61 42.89
C PRO A 28 -9.73 12.24 44.37
N ASP A 29 -8.47 12.01 44.77
CA ASP A 29 -8.09 12.41 46.13
C ASP A 29 -6.60 12.75 46.27
N ALA A 30 -6.35 13.88 46.92
CA ALA A 30 -5.07 14.49 47.18
C ALA A 30 -4.50 14.01 48.52
N LYS A 31 -3.17 13.95 48.64
CA LYS A 31 -2.44 14.12 49.92
C LYS A 31 -0.96 14.41 49.66
N GLU A 32 -0.53 15.58 50.14
CA GLU A 32 0.86 16.00 50.33
C GLU A 32 1.54 15.20 51.46
N VAL A 33 2.88 15.06 51.42
CA VAL A 33 3.86 15.62 52.39
C VAL A 33 5.25 14.94 52.31
N SER A 34 6.30 15.80 52.27
CA SER A 34 7.73 15.67 52.68
C SER A 34 8.68 14.67 51.97
N VAL A 35 9.72 15.08 51.21
CA VAL A 35 11.02 15.78 51.49
C VAL A 35 12.20 14.82 51.77
N SER A 36 13.30 15.03 51.02
CA SER A 36 14.74 14.74 51.29
C SER A 36 15.38 13.93 50.15
N GLU A 37 16.11 14.48 49.18
CA GLU A 37 17.44 15.14 49.21
C GLU A 37 18.37 14.33 48.28
N LYS A 38 18.91 14.98 47.22
CA LYS A 38 20.30 14.89 46.70
C LYS A 38 20.38 15.27 45.21
N THR A 39 21.01 16.41 44.96
CA THR A 39 21.69 16.84 43.71
C THR A 39 22.57 15.72 43.13
N PRO A 40 22.72 15.59 41.79
CA PRO A 40 23.75 16.38 41.09
C PRO A 40 23.52 16.71 39.59
N VAL A 41 24.19 17.79 39.17
CA VAL A 41 24.88 17.99 37.87
C VAL A 41 24.03 18.17 36.60
N SER A 42 23.99 19.43 36.18
CA SER A 42 23.66 19.90 34.84
C SER A 42 24.70 19.42 33.82
N THR A 43 24.33 18.46 32.99
CA THR A 43 24.95 18.26 31.67
C THR A 43 24.03 18.87 30.60
N PRO A 44 24.54 19.73 29.70
CA PRO A 44 23.75 20.20 28.58
C PRO A 44 23.59 19.01 27.63
N VAL A 45 22.38 18.45 27.59
CA VAL A 45 21.98 17.51 26.54
C VAL A 45 22.08 18.27 25.24
N LYS A 46 23.17 18.03 24.51
CA LYS A 46 23.26 18.34 23.08
C LYS A 46 22.02 17.70 22.46
N LYS A 47 21.09 18.54 22.01
CA LYS A 47 20.04 18.15 21.09
C LYS A 47 20.72 17.35 19.99
N VAL A 48 20.48 16.04 20.00
CA VAL A 48 20.72 15.20 18.83
C VAL A 48 19.78 15.79 17.80
N SER A 49 20.34 16.60 16.91
CA SER A 49 19.61 17.10 15.76
C SER A 49 19.24 15.87 14.96
N ASP A 50 17.99 15.43 15.10
CA ASP A 50 17.34 14.55 14.16
C ASP A 50 17.38 15.25 12.79
N ASN A 51 18.50 15.08 12.08
CA ASN A 51 18.56 15.29 10.65
C ASN A 51 17.71 14.19 10.02
N LYS A 52 16.38 14.31 10.15
CA LYS A 52 15.45 13.72 9.20
C LYS A 52 15.75 14.40 7.87
N VAL A 53 16.67 13.80 7.12
CA VAL A 53 16.81 14.07 5.69
C VAL A 53 15.41 13.90 5.13
N SER A 54 14.81 15.00 4.70
CA SER A 54 13.52 15.00 4.02
C SER A 54 13.77 14.34 2.66
N ILE A 55 13.67 13.01 2.61
CA ILE A 55 13.74 12.28 1.34
C ILE A 55 12.61 12.82 0.47
N SER A 56 12.95 13.37 -0.70
CA SER A 56 11.95 13.86 -1.63
C SER A 56 11.14 12.69 -2.20
N SER A 57 9.87 12.94 -2.52
CA SER A 57 9.00 11.94 -3.17
C SER A 57 9.61 11.38 -4.46
N GLU A 58 10.36 12.22 -5.17
CA GLU A 58 11.05 11.91 -6.41
C GLU A 58 12.16 10.89 -6.18
N GLN A 59 12.96 11.07 -5.12
CA GLN A 59 14.04 10.13 -4.79
C GLN A 59 13.48 8.75 -4.45
N VAL A 60 12.42 8.67 -3.63
CA VAL A 60 11.76 7.39 -3.30
C VAL A 60 11.25 6.68 -4.57
N ARG A 61 10.73 7.45 -5.52
CA ARG A 61 10.23 6.92 -6.79
C ARG A 61 11.36 6.37 -7.67
N GLU A 62 12.47 7.09 -7.78
CA GLU A 62 13.63 6.65 -8.54
C GLU A 62 14.22 5.35 -7.96
N GLU A 63 14.42 5.31 -6.65
CA GLU A 63 14.85 4.10 -5.94
C GLU A 63 13.88 2.93 -6.18
N ASN A 64 12.56 3.21 -6.18
CA ASN A 64 11.57 2.20 -6.51
C ASN A 64 11.72 1.68 -7.94
N LYS A 65 11.85 2.57 -8.95
CA LYS A 65 12.02 2.17 -10.36
C LYS A 65 13.26 1.31 -10.55
N VAL A 66 14.39 1.68 -9.93
CA VAL A 66 15.63 0.90 -9.97
C VAL A 66 15.39 -0.50 -9.40
N ARG A 67 14.72 -0.60 -8.25
CA ARG A 67 14.45 -1.90 -7.63
C ARG A 67 13.47 -2.75 -8.44
N VAL A 68 12.42 -2.16 -9.02
CA VAL A 68 11.51 -2.88 -9.94
C VAL A 68 12.28 -3.43 -11.13
N LYS A 69 13.23 -2.68 -11.69
CA LYS A 69 14.07 -3.13 -12.81
C LYS A 69 14.94 -4.34 -12.44
N VAL A 70 15.60 -4.30 -11.28
CA VAL A 70 16.38 -5.43 -10.77
C VAL A 70 15.52 -6.69 -10.64
N LEU A 71 14.33 -6.56 -10.06
CA LEU A 71 13.40 -7.68 -9.90
C LEU A 71 12.83 -8.17 -11.24
N TYR A 72 12.56 -7.27 -12.17
CA TYR A 72 12.10 -7.59 -13.53
C TYR A 72 13.10 -8.48 -14.27
N GLU A 73 14.40 -8.16 -14.18
CA GLU A 73 15.47 -8.97 -14.76
C GLU A 73 15.62 -10.31 -14.02
N LYS A 74 15.65 -10.28 -12.69
CA LYS A 74 15.84 -11.46 -11.86
C LYS A 74 14.71 -12.50 -12.01
N LEU A 75 13.46 -12.04 -12.05
CA LEU A 75 12.27 -12.88 -12.22
C LEU A 75 12.01 -13.24 -13.70
N LYS A 76 12.87 -12.79 -14.61
CA LYS A 76 12.81 -13.04 -16.05
C LYS A 76 11.48 -12.63 -16.70
N ILE A 77 10.90 -11.54 -16.21
CA ILE A 77 9.63 -11.01 -16.75
C ILE A 77 9.79 -10.57 -18.21
N PHE A 78 11.01 -10.22 -18.62
CA PHE A 78 11.37 -9.87 -20.00
C PHE A 78 11.04 -10.97 -21.02
N GLU A 79 10.98 -12.24 -20.61
CA GLU A 79 10.62 -13.34 -21.53
C GLU A 79 9.19 -13.22 -22.07
N LYS A 80 8.31 -12.54 -21.33
CA LYS A 80 6.90 -12.30 -21.71
C LYS A 80 6.61 -10.85 -22.05
N SER A 81 7.41 -9.91 -21.55
CA SER A 81 7.27 -8.48 -21.80
C SER A 81 8.67 -7.88 -22.00
N PRO A 82 9.25 -7.89 -23.22
CA PRO A 82 10.69 -7.67 -23.45
C PRO A 82 11.26 -6.33 -23.00
N ASP A 83 10.50 -5.24 -23.13
CA ASP A 83 10.93 -3.92 -22.69
C ASP A 83 10.42 -3.62 -21.29
N PHE A 84 11.31 -3.12 -20.43
CA PHE A 84 10.94 -2.73 -19.06
C PHE A 84 9.76 -1.76 -19.03
N SER A 85 9.70 -0.80 -19.95
CA SER A 85 8.60 0.18 -20.03
C SER A 85 7.24 -0.47 -20.30
N ASN A 86 7.20 -1.62 -20.99
CA ASN A 86 5.96 -2.28 -21.38
C ASN A 86 5.16 -2.79 -20.18
N ILE A 87 5.84 -3.12 -19.08
CA ILE A 87 5.15 -3.59 -17.87
C ILE A 87 4.23 -2.51 -17.29
N PHE A 88 4.50 -1.23 -17.53
CA PHE A 88 3.68 -0.13 -17.03
C PHE A 88 2.47 0.19 -17.92
N ILE A 89 2.40 -0.37 -19.13
CA ILE A 89 1.24 -0.22 -20.02
C ILE A 89 0.04 -1.00 -19.46
N TYR A 90 0.30 -2.11 -18.76
CA TYR A 90 -0.76 -2.94 -18.18
C TYR A 90 -1.65 -2.15 -17.22
N LYS A 91 -2.94 -2.47 -17.24
CA LYS A 91 -3.95 -1.81 -16.42
C LYS A 91 -3.86 -2.25 -14.97
N ALA A 92 -3.56 -3.53 -14.74
CA ALA A 92 -3.41 -4.12 -13.42
C ALA A 92 -2.43 -5.29 -13.46
N MET A 93 -1.91 -5.64 -12.28
CA MET A 93 -1.05 -6.81 -12.08
C MET A 93 -1.48 -7.54 -10.81
N ASN A 94 -1.74 -8.83 -10.95
CA ASN A 94 -2.22 -9.72 -9.91
C ASN A 94 -1.22 -10.84 -9.66
N LEU A 95 -1.21 -11.32 -8.42
CA LEU A 95 -0.43 -12.47 -7.98
C LEU A 95 -1.40 -13.61 -7.66
N SER A 96 -1.19 -14.77 -8.28
CA SER A 96 -1.85 -16.02 -7.91
C SER A 96 -0.96 -16.81 -6.96
N GLY A 97 -1.57 -17.64 -6.11
CA GLY A 97 -0.87 -18.60 -5.23
C GLY A 97 -0.34 -18.02 -3.92
N ILE A 98 -0.27 -16.69 -3.79
CA ILE A 98 0.13 -16.00 -2.56
C ILE A 98 -0.88 -14.88 -2.26
N GLY A 99 -1.27 -14.75 -0.99
CA GLY A 99 -2.13 -13.66 -0.52
C GLY A 99 -1.41 -12.30 -0.47
N LEU A 100 -2.14 -11.24 -0.82
CA LEU A 100 -1.66 -9.86 -0.86
C LEU A 100 -2.58 -8.90 -0.10
N LYS A 101 -3.64 -9.41 0.54
CA LYS A 101 -4.50 -8.60 1.41
C LYS A 101 -3.91 -8.60 2.81
N GLU A 102 -4.34 -7.65 3.63
CA GLU A 102 -3.85 -7.53 5.01
C GLU A 102 -4.07 -8.82 5.81
N ASP A 103 -5.24 -9.45 5.66
CA ASP A 103 -5.59 -10.67 6.41
C ASP A 103 -4.86 -11.94 5.94
N ASP A 104 -4.33 -11.97 4.70
CA ASP A 104 -3.68 -13.16 4.10
C ASP A 104 -2.28 -12.85 3.54
N PHE A 105 -1.64 -11.79 4.02
CA PHE A 105 -0.42 -11.27 3.40
C PHE A 105 0.73 -12.27 3.45
N GLY A 106 1.25 -12.66 2.28
CA GLY A 106 2.35 -13.61 2.16
C GLY A 106 1.94 -15.08 2.40
N GLU A 107 0.67 -15.34 2.73
CA GLU A 107 0.19 -16.69 2.93
C GLU A 107 0.17 -17.48 1.61
N VAL A 108 0.77 -18.67 1.66
CA VAL A 108 0.88 -19.59 0.54
C VAL A 108 -0.43 -20.37 0.42
N ARG A 109 -1.06 -20.34 -0.76
CA ARG A 109 -2.28 -21.11 -1.01
C ARG A 109 -1.91 -22.50 -1.50
N GLU A 110 -2.15 -23.51 -0.67
CA GLU A 110 -1.84 -24.90 -0.97
C GLU A 110 -2.50 -25.38 -2.27
N GLY A 111 -1.77 -26.21 -3.02
CA GLY A 111 -2.19 -26.73 -4.32
C GLY A 111 -2.30 -25.70 -5.45
N LYS A 112 -2.03 -24.40 -5.19
CA LYS A 112 -2.02 -23.34 -6.21
C LYS A 112 -0.62 -23.11 -6.77
N TYR A 113 -0.59 -22.61 -8.00
CA TYR A 113 0.63 -22.15 -8.65
C TYR A 113 0.86 -20.67 -8.38
N ILE A 114 2.13 -20.31 -8.17
CA ILE A 114 2.56 -18.92 -8.09
C ILE A 114 2.72 -18.39 -9.51
N GLN A 115 1.97 -17.34 -9.82
CA GLN A 115 1.96 -16.74 -11.14
C GLN A 115 1.71 -15.24 -11.05
N ILE A 116 2.50 -14.47 -11.81
CA ILE A 116 2.25 -13.05 -12.03
C ILE A 116 1.41 -12.91 -13.30
N ILE A 117 0.28 -12.22 -13.16
CA ILE A 117 -0.70 -12.04 -14.24
C ILE A 117 -0.95 -10.55 -14.44
N ALA A 118 -0.71 -10.06 -15.65
CA ALA A 118 -1.06 -8.71 -16.05
C ALA A 118 -2.41 -8.67 -16.76
N ILE A 119 -3.10 -7.52 -16.67
CA ILE A 119 -4.36 -7.26 -17.36
C ILE A 119 -4.15 -6.14 -18.36
N THR A 120 -4.54 -6.38 -19.61
CA THR A 120 -4.61 -5.36 -20.67
C THR A 120 -6.05 -5.19 -21.17
N TYR A 121 -6.32 -4.08 -21.85
CA TYR A 121 -7.55 -3.88 -22.61
C TYR A 121 -7.24 -3.92 -24.10
N GLU A 122 -7.66 -4.99 -24.76
CA GLU A 122 -7.64 -5.09 -26.21
C GLU A 122 -9.05 -4.76 -26.74
N PRO A 123 -9.17 -4.00 -27.84
CA PRO A 123 -10.44 -3.83 -28.53
C PRO A 123 -10.86 -5.18 -29.12
N ASP A 124 -12.07 -5.62 -28.80
CA ASP A 124 -12.71 -6.77 -29.47
C ASP A 124 -12.97 -6.44 -30.94
N LYS A 125 -13.33 -7.44 -31.76
CA LYS A 125 -13.70 -7.30 -33.18
C LYS A 125 -14.79 -6.24 -33.43
N ASN A 126 -15.56 -5.89 -32.40
CA ASN A 126 -16.62 -4.89 -32.43
C ASN A 126 -16.23 -3.56 -31.73
N GLY A 127 -14.94 -3.32 -31.47
CA GLY A 127 -14.43 -2.10 -30.84
C GLY A 127 -14.66 -1.97 -29.33
N LYS A 128 -15.36 -2.93 -28.69
CA LYS A 128 -15.56 -2.94 -27.23
C LYS A 128 -14.28 -3.39 -26.52
N LYS A 129 -13.79 -2.60 -25.57
CA LYS A 129 -12.60 -2.94 -24.75
C LYS A 129 -12.91 -4.14 -23.86
N LYS A 130 -12.18 -5.25 -24.04
CA LYS A 130 -12.29 -6.44 -23.19
C LYS A 130 -11.01 -6.63 -22.39
N ALA A 131 -11.15 -7.01 -21.12
CA ALA A 131 -10.01 -7.39 -20.28
C ALA A 131 -9.40 -8.70 -20.80
N LYS A 132 -8.07 -8.71 -20.94
CA LYS A 132 -7.30 -9.90 -21.29
C LYS A 132 -6.21 -10.12 -20.25
N ASN A 133 -6.12 -11.36 -19.76
CA ASN A 133 -5.09 -11.78 -18.83
C ASN A 133 -3.85 -12.25 -19.62
N ILE A 134 -2.68 -11.77 -19.22
CA ILE A 134 -1.39 -12.15 -19.78
C ILE A 134 -0.55 -12.70 -18.63
N SER A 135 -0.09 -13.94 -18.78
CA SER A 135 0.88 -14.53 -17.86
C SER A 135 2.24 -13.88 -18.06
N LEU A 136 2.78 -13.21 -17.04
CA LEU A 136 4.11 -12.62 -17.08
C LEU A 136 5.20 -13.55 -16.54
N GLY A 137 4.84 -14.45 -15.63
CA GLY A 137 5.77 -15.42 -15.06
C GLY A 137 5.03 -16.53 -14.33
N TYR A 138 5.46 -17.76 -14.53
CA TYR A 138 4.96 -18.94 -13.84
C TYR A 138 6.13 -19.57 -13.10
N PHE A 139 6.00 -19.70 -11.79
CA PHE A 139 7.15 -20.04 -10.95
C PHE A 139 7.08 -21.44 -10.37
N GLY A 140 5.93 -22.11 -10.40
CA GLY A 140 5.73 -23.46 -9.87
C GLY A 140 4.72 -23.50 -8.73
N LYS A 141 4.61 -24.65 -8.06
CA LYS A 141 3.67 -24.84 -6.94
C LYS A 141 4.11 -23.99 -5.76
N ALA A 142 3.13 -23.42 -5.06
CA ALA A 142 3.41 -22.47 -4.00
C ALA A 142 4.18 -23.09 -2.83
N GLU A 143 3.92 -24.37 -2.50
CA GLU A 143 4.65 -25.10 -1.44
C GLU A 143 6.12 -25.37 -1.78
N SER A 144 6.44 -25.66 -3.05
CA SER A 144 7.78 -26.07 -3.48
C SER A 144 8.75 -24.92 -3.72
N LEU A 145 8.28 -23.67 -3.64
CA LEU A 145 9.12 -22.51 -3.90
C LEU A 145 9.90 -22.07 -2.67
N ASP A 146 11.15 -21.67 -2.92
CA ASP A 146 11.98 -21.01 -1.91
C ASP A 146 11.33 -19.72 -1.40
N VAL A 147 11.50 -19.45 -0.11
CA VAL A 147 10.92 -18.29 0.57
C VAL A 147 11.48 -16.98 0.00
N THR A 148 12.78 -16.95 -0.36
CA THR A 148 13.40 -15.77 -0.97
C THR A 148 12.74 -15.43 -2.28
N LEU A 149 12.53 -16.43 -3.15
CA LEU A 149 11.89 -16.24 -4.44
C LEU A 149 10.43 -15.77 -4.29
N LYS A 150 9.69 -16.31 -3.31
CA LYS A 150 8.32 -15.85 -2.99
C LYS A 150 8.32 -14.36 -2.62
N ASN A 151 9.23 -13.96 -1.74
CA ASN A 151 9.35 -12.57 -1.30
C ASN A 151 9.70 -11.64 -2.45
N GLU A 152 10.57 -12.05 -3.37
CA GLU A 152 10.93 -11.27 -4.55
C GLU A 152 9.75 -11.10 -5.53
N ILE A 153 8.94 -12.14 -5.70
CA ILE A 153 7.72 -12.09 -6.50
C ILE A 153 6.70 -11.11 -5.89
N ILE A 154 6.48 -11.18 -4.57
CA ILE A 154 5.60 -10.27 -3.84
C ILE A 154 6.12 -8.84 -3.98
N GLU A 155 7.40 -8.61 -3.71
CA GLU A 155 8.05 -7.30 -3.77
C GLU A 155 7.88 -6.68 -5.17
N PHE A 156 8.11 -7.46 -6.22
CA PHE A 156 7.96 -7.01 -7.60
C PHE A 156 6.56 -6.48 -7.87
N VAL A 157 5.53 -7.25 -7.51
CA VAL A 157 4.13 -6.87 -7.73
C VAL A 157 3.76 -5.60 -6.94
N LEU A 158 4.19 -5.50 -5.69
CA LEU A 158 3.89 -4.34 -4.84
C LEU A 158 4.59 -3.06 -5.35
N ARG A 159 5.87 -3.15 -5.69
CA ARG A 159 6.63 -2.03 -6.22
C ARG A 159 6.14 -1.57 -7.59
N TRP A 160 5.68 -2.50 -8.43
CA TRP A 160 5.00 -2.17 -9.68
C TRP A 160 3.70 -1.41 -9.41
N ARG A 161 2.86 -1.87 -8.47
CA ARG A 161 1.59 -1.21 -8.10
C ARG A 161 1.84 0.20 -7.59
N TYR A 162 2.88 0.37 -6.78
CA TYR A 162 3.33 1.68 -6.31
C TYR A 162 3.63 2.62 -7.48
N GLU A 163 4.52 2.22 -8.41
CA GLU A 163 4.86 3.07 -9.57
C GLU A 163 3.63 3.37 -10.45
N LYS A 164 2.74 2.39 -10.65
CA LYS A 164 1.52 2.57 -11.43
C LYS A 164 0.58 3.60 -10.80
N ALA A 165 0.48 3.63 -9.47
CA ALA A 165 -0.30 4.63 -8.76
C ALA A 165 0.28 6.04 -8.96
N PHE A 166 1.61 6.19 -8.89
CA PHE A 166 2.28 7.48 -9.14
C PHE A 166 2.02 8.01 -10.56
N GLN A 167 2.08 7.16 -11.58
CA GLN A 167 1.75 7.56 -12.95
C GLN A 167 0.32 8.09 -13.07
N ASN A 168 -0.63 7.48 -12.36
CA ASN A 168 -2.01 7.98 -12.36
C ASN A 168 -2.11 9.33 -11.65
N VAL A 169 -1.37 9.54 -10.56
CA VAL A 169 -1.32 10.84 -9.86
C VAL A 169 -0.74 11.92 -10.78
N GLU A 170 0.36 11.65 -11.50
CA GLU A 170 0.92 12.57 -12.49
C GLU A 170 -0.08 12.91 -13.59
N HIS A 171 -0.79 11.90 -14.12
CA HIS A 171 -1.83 12.12 -15.12
C HIS A 171 -2.90 13.10 -14.62
N TYR A 172 -3.36 12.98 -13.37
CA TYR A 172 -4.32 13.93 -12.81
C TYR A 172 -3.74 15.31 -12.58
N LYS A 173 -2.47 15.43 -12.15
CA LYS A 173 -1.79 16.73 -12.03
C LYS A 173 -1.76 17.45 -13.37
N ASP A 174 -1.43 16.74 -14.46
CA ASP A 174 -1.42 17.30 -15.81
C ASP A 174 -2.81 17.74 -16.28
N LEU A 175 -3.85 16.96 -15.96
CA LEU A 175 -5.23 17.33 -16.28
C LEU A 175 -5.67 18.59 -15.53
N ILE A 176 -5.37 18.69 -14.23
CA ILE A 176 -5.68 19.86 -13.41
C ILE A 176 -4.94 21.10 -13.95
N ALA A 177 -3.66 20.98 -14.26
CA ALA A 177 -2.86 22.07 -14.82
C ALA A 177 -3.38 22.59 -16.19
N ARG A 178 -4.16 21.78 -16.92
CA ARG A 178 -4.85 22.21 -18.14
C ARG A 178 -6.15 22.97 -17.85
N VAL A 179 -6.83 22.66 -16.76
CA VAL A 179 -8.04 23.38 -16.31
C VAL A 179 -7.65 24.78 -15.82
N ASP A 180 -6.52 24.91 -15.13
CA ASP A 180 -6.05 26.17 -14.56
C ASP A 180 -5.49 27.16 -15.60
N LYS A 181 -5.31 26.73 -16.86
CA LYS A 181 -4.95 27.62 -17.97
C LYS A 181 -6.22 28.20 -18.57
N PRO A 182 -6.53 29.51 -18.40
CA PRO A 182 -7.69 30.11 -19.04
C PRO A 182 -7.56 29.98 -20.56
N ALA A 183 -8.67 29.64 -21.22
CA ALA A 183 -8.78 29.53 -22.68
C ALA A 183 -8.76 30.90 -23.40
N ASP A 184 -8.23 31.95 -22.76
CA ASP A 184 -8.20 33.32 -23.25
C ASP A 184 -6.89 33.62 -24.00
N THR A 185 -6.57 32.83 -25.02
CA THR A 185 -5.67 33.25 -26.12
C THR A 185 -6.10 32.64 -27.45
N LEU A 186 -7.41 32.68 -27.75
CA LEU A 186 -7.96 32.38 -29.07
C LEU A 186 -8.99 33.45 -29.47
N PHE A 187 -8.60 34.73 -29.41
CA PHE A 187 -9.14 35.82 -30.24
C PHE A 187 -8.04 36.84 -30.48
#